data_AF-A0A945MK42-F1
#
_entry.id   AF-A0A945MK42-F1
#
_cell.length_a   1.000
_cell.length_b   1.000
_cell.length_c   1.000
_cell.angle_alpha   90.00
_cell.angle_beta   90.00
_cell.angle_gamma   90.00
#
_symmetry.space_group_name_H-M   'P 1'
#
loop_
_entity.id
_entity.type
_entity.pdbx_description
1 polymer ?
#
loop_
_entity_poly.entity_id
_entity_poly.type
_entity_poly.pdbx_seq_one_letter_code
_entity_poly.pdbx_strand_id
1 'polypeptide(L)'
;RKNYYVNESVGIASGFLLAALHNAGLATLTHTPSPMNFLGKILDRPENEKAYLLIPVGYPSEKAEVPNIKKKPFSEISKKV
;
A
#
# COMPACT_ATOMS: atom_id res chain seq x y z
N ARG A 1 14.98 9.30 -19.28
CA ARG A 1 15.77 8.44 -18.35
C ARG A 1 15.00 7.15 -18.13
N LYS A 2 15.66 5.98 -18.14
CA LYS A 2 14.99 4.69 -17.90
C LYS A 2 15.03 4.38 -16.40
N ASN A 3 13.86 4.07 -15.83
CA ASN A 3 13.73 3.61 -14.45
C ASN A 3 13.57 2.09 -14.48
N TYR A 4 14.43 1.37 -13.76
CA TYR A 4 14.41 -0.08 -13.68
C TYR A 4 13.72 -0.53 -12.40
N TYR A 5 13.00 -1.66 -12.45
CA TYR A 5 12.32 -2.25 -11.29
C TYR A 5 11.37 -1.28 -10.57
N VAL A 6 10.58 -0.52 -11.35
CA VAL A 6 9.71 0.55 -10.82
C VAL A 6 8.68 -0.02 -9.85
N ASN A 7 8.10 -1.18 -10.16
CA ASN A 7 7.06 -1.79 -9.33
C ASN A 7 7.64 -2.31 -8.01
N GLU A 8 8.82 -2.92 -8.04
CA GLU A 8 9.52 -3.41 -6.86
C GLU A 8 9.99 -2.25 -5.98
N SER A 9 10.56 -1.21 -6.60
CA SER A 9 11.04 -0.02 -5.90
C SER A 9 9.91 0.72 -5.18
N VAL A 10 8.81 0.99 -5.87
CA VAL A 10 7.63 1.66 -5.29
C VAL A 10 6.91 0.74 -4.31
N GLY A 11 6.90 -0.58 -4.54
CA GLY A 11 6.37 -1.57 -3.60
C GLY A 11 7.11 -1.59 -2.26
N ILE A 12 8.45 -1.58 -2.28
CA ILE A 12 9.29 -1.49 -1.07
C ILE A 12 9.04 -0.16 -0.35
N ALA A 13 9.03 0.96 -1.08
CA ALA A 13 8.74 2.28 -0.51
C ALA A 13 7.35 2.33 0.14
N SER A 14 6.35 1.70 -0.48
CA SER A 14 4.99 1.58 0.08
C SER A 14 4.99 0.75 1.36
N GLY A 15 5.77 -0.34 1.42
CA GLY A 15 5.95 -1.11 2.65
C GLY A 15 6.52 -0.28 3.80
N PHE A 16 7.49 0.59 3.51
CA PHE A 16 8.06 1.51 4.51
C PHE A 16 7.04 2.55 4.96
N LEU A 17 6.24 3.10 4.04
CA LEU A 17 5.16 4.01 4.37
C LEU A 17 4.12 3.36 5.31
N LEU A 18 3.68 2.13 5.02
CA LEU A 18 2.73 1.40 5.87
C LEU A 18 3.30 1.15 7.27
N ALA A 19 4.58 0.77 7.36
CA ALA A 19 5.26 0.58 8.65
C ALA A 19 5.34 1.88 9.46
N ALA A 20 5.67 2.99 8.81
CA ALA A 20 5.76 4.30 9.46
C ALA A 20 4.39 4.80 9.96
N LEU A 21 3.33 4.64 9.16
CA LEU A 21 1.97 5.02 9.54
C LEU A 21 1.47 4.19 10.73
N HIS A 22 1.74 2.88 10.72
CA HIS A 22 1.42 2.03 11.86
C HIS A 22 2.18 2.46 13.13
N ASN A 23 3.48 2.75 13.00
CA ASN A 23 4.30 3.23 14.12
C ASN A 23 3.82 4.59 14.66
N ALA A 24 3.24 5.43 13.82
CA ALA A 24 2.61 6.69 14.22
C ALA A 24 1.22 6.52 14.86
N GLY A 25 0.72 5.30 15.00
CA GLY A 25 -0.60 5.01 15.59
C GLY A 25 -1.78 5.21 14.64
N LEU A 26 -1.54 5.26 13.32
CA LEU A 26 -2.57 5.45 12.31
C LEU A 26 -2.99 4.13 11.67
N ALA A 27 -4.26 4.04 11.30
CA ALA A 27 -4.82 2.94 10.51
C ALA A 27 -4.81 3.31 9.02
N THR A 28 -4.71 2.28 8.17
CA THR A 28 -4.69 2.44 6.71
C THR A 28 -5.40 1.29 5.99
N LEU A 29 -5.75 1.50 4.73
CA LEU A 29 -6.23 0.46 3.82
C LEU A 29 -5.43 0.49 2.51
N THR A 30 -4.69 -0.58 2.21
CA THR A 30 -4.01 -0.70 0.92
C THR A 30 -5.03 -1.04 -0.17
N HIS A 31 -5.36 -0.08 -1.03
CA HIS A 31 -6.34 -0.25 -2.10
C HIS A 31 -5.67 -0.15 -3.48
N THR A 32 -5.96 -1.09 -4.36
CA THR A 32 -5.50 -1.06 -5.77
C THR A 32 -6.31 0.00 -6.53
N PRO A 33 -5.69 1.04 -7.09
CA PRO A 33 -6.43 2.11 -7.76
C PRO A 33 -7.14 1.58 -9.00
N SER A 34 -8.47 1.58 -8.99
CA SER A 34 -9.28 1.21 -10.15
C SER A 34 -10.49 2.14 -10.24
N PRO A 35 -10.73 2.81 -11.39
CA PRO A 35 -9.92 2.80 -12.62
C PRO A 35 -8.66 3.70 -12.54
N MET A 36 -7.49 3.18 -12.95
CA MET A 36 -6.18 3.86 -12.80
C MET A 36 -6.08 5.20 -13.53
N ASN A 37 -6.63 5.29 -14.75
CA ASN A 37 -6.55 6.49 -15.59
C ASN A 37 -7.39 7.65 -15.02
N PHE A 38 -8.38 7.36 -14.18
CA PHE A 38 -9.22 8.39 -13.57
C PHE A 38 -8.42 9.21 -12.55
N LEU A 39 -7.66 8.54 -11.68
CA LEU A 39 -6.84 9.21 -10.66
C LEU A 39 -5.72 10.06 -11.28
N GLY A 40 -5.10 9.58 -12.36
CA GLY A 40 -4.08 10.36 -13.08
C GLY A 40 -4.65 11.68 -13.62
N LYS A 41 -5.86 11.66 -14.17
CA LYS A 41 -6.53 12.85 -14.71
C LYS A 41 -6.96 13.84 -13.64
N ILE A 42 -7.64 13.37 -12.58
CA ILE A 42 -8.21 14.28 -11.56
C ILE A 42 -7.13 14.90 -10.66
N LEU A 43 -5.96 14.27 -10.56
CA LEU A 43 -4.82 14.77 -9.79
C LEU A 43 -3.76 15.45 -10.68
N ASP A 44 -4.08 15.71 -11.96
CA ASP A 44 -3.20 16.32 -12.95
C ASP A 44 -1.79 15.71 -12.98
N ARG A 45 -1.70 14.37 -12.92
CA ARG A 45 -0.42 13.66 -12.98
C ARG A 45 0.09 13.59 -14.42
N PRO A 46 1.40 13.78 -14.64
CA PRO A 46 1.98 13.71 -15.98
C PRO A 46 1.93 12.28 -16.53
N GLU A 47 1.99 12.13 -17.86
CA GLU A 47 1.85 10.83 -18.55
C GLU A 47 2.85 9.76 -18.11
N ASN A 48 4.02 10.16 -17.63
CA ASN A 48 5.06 9.25 -17.14
C ASN A 48 4.76 8.68 -15.74
N GLU A 49 3.67 9.09 -15.08
CA GLU A 49 3.24 8.58 -13.80
C GLU A 49 1.96 7.76 -13.88
N LYS A 50 1.88 6.71 -13.06
CA LYS A 50 0.69 5.87 -12.94
C LYS A 50 0.41 5.67 -11.46
N ALA A 51 -0.87 5.74 -11.08
CA ALA A 51 -1.29 5.43 -9.73
C ALA A 51 -0.88 3.99 -9.38
N TYR A 52 -0.16 3.81 -8.28
CA TYR A 52 0.32 2.50 -7.82
C TYR A 52 -0.56 1.93 -6.71
N LEU A 53 -0.78 2.72 -5.65
CA LEU A 53 -1.66 2.41 -4.53
C LEU A 53 -2.48 3.64 -4.15
N LEU A 54 -3.68 3.41 -3.65
CA LEU A 54 -4.46 4.39 -2.89
C LEU A 54 -4.44 3.94 -1.43
N ILE A 55 -3.98 4.82 -0.54
CA ILE A 55 -3.83 4.52 0.89
C ILE A 55 -4.57 5.60 1.68
N PRO A 56 -5.85 5.38 2.03
CA PRO A 56 -6.52 6.20 3.03
C PRO A 56 -5.81 6.06 4.37
N VAL A 57 -5.64 7.17 5.10
CA VAL A 57 -4.90 7.23 6.36
C VAL A 57 -5.70 8.02 7.37
N GLY A 58 -5.75 7.53 8.62
CA GLY A 58 -6.34 8.27 9.72
C GLY A 58 -6.48 7.43 10.98
N TYR A 59 -7.15 8.00 11.98
CA TYR A 59 -7.59 7.22 13.13
C TYR A 59 -8.77 6.34 12.74
N PRO A 60 -8.84 5.10 13.22
CA PRO A 60 -10.00 4.25 12.99
C PRO A 60 -11.23 4.87 13.67
N SER A 61 -12.40 4.64 13.08
CA SER A 61 -13.67 4.90 13.76
C SER A 61 -13.75 4.11 15.08
N GLU A 62 -14.41 4.65 16.09
CA GLU A 62 -14.68 3.94 17.35
C GLU A 62 -15.45 2.62 17.14
N LYS A 63 -16.17 2.52 16.01
CA LYS A 63 -16.92 1.32 15.59
C LYS A 63 -16.24 0.55 14.46
N ALA A 64 -14.95 0.79 14.22
CA ALA A 64 -14.23 0.09 13.17
C ALA A 64 -14.13 -1.41 13.50
N GLU A 65 -14.51 -2.26 12.55
CA GLU A 65 -14.38 -3.71 12.63
C GLU A 65 -13.38 -4.21 11.58
N VAL A 66 -12.71 -5.32 11.89
CA VAL A 66 -11.82 -6.02 10.97
C VAL A 66 -12.22 -7.49 10.90
N PRO A 67 -12.06 -8.15 9.73
CA PRO A 67 -12.37 -9.57 9.63
C PRO A 67 -11.43 -10.38 10.53
N ASN A 68 -11.95 -11.45 11.14
CA ASN A 68 -11.18 -12.35 11.98
C ASN A 68 -10.30 -13.30 11.13
N ILE A 69 -9.18 -12.77 10.62
CA ILE A 69 -8.20 -13.50 9.81
C ILE A 69 -6.92 -13.76 10.61
N LYS A 70 -6.23 -14.87 10.30
CA LYS A 70 -4.94 -15.22 10.91
C LYS A 70 -3.81 -15.16 9.88
N LYS A 71 -2.65 -14.63 10.27
CA LYS A 71 -1.42 -14.74 9.46
C LYS A 71 -0.98 -16.21 9.42
N LYS A 72 -0.36 -16.61 8.31
CA LYS A 72 0.30 -17.93 8.21
C LYS A 72 1.40 -18.06 9.26
N PRO A 73 1.62 -19.26 9.83
CA PRO A 73 2.72 -19.50 10.76
C PRO A 73 4.08 -19.36 10.06
N PHE A 74 5.13 -19.09 10.85
CA PHE A 74 6.48 -18.89 10.33
C PHE A 74 6.98 -20.07 9.47
N SER A 75 6.68 -21.30 9.88
CA SER A 75 7.04 -22.53 9.17
C SER A 75 6.45 -22.64 7.76
N GLU A 76 5.37 -21.92 7.46
CA GLU A 76 4.76 -21.89 6.13
C GLU A 76 5.34 -20.80 5.23
N ILE A 77 6.01 -19.79 5.78
CA ILE A 77 6.52 -18.63 5.01
C ILE A 77 8.05 -18.57 4.94
N SER A 78 8.76 -19.35 5.75
CA SER A 78 10.22 -19.40 5.78
C SER A 78 10.72 -20.84 5.82
N LYS A 79 11.79 -21.12 5.07
CA LYS A 79 12.54 -22.38 5.14
C LYS A 79 13.87 -22.13 5.81
N LYS A 80 14.39 -23.10 6.56
CA LYS A 80 15.80 -23.05 6.96
C LYS A 80 16.63 -23.10 5.68
N VAL A 81 17.51 -22.12 5.53
CA VAL A 81 18.52 -22.08 4.47
C VAL A 81 19.67 -22.99 4.86
#